data_AF-A0A9E3JYF8-F1
#
_entry.id   AF-A0A9E3JYF8-F1
#
_cell.length_a   1.000
_cell.length_b   1.000
_cell.length_c   1.000
_cell.angle_alpha   90.00
_cell.angle_beta   90.00
_cell.angle_gamma   90.00
#
_symmetry.space_group_name_H-M   'P 1'
#
loop_
_entity.id
_entity.type
_entity.pdbx_description
1 polymer ?
#
loop_
_entity_poly.entity_id
_entity_poly.type
_entity_poly.pdbx_seq_one_letter_code
_entity_poly.pdbx_strand_id
1 'polypeptide(L)'
;EVFVPLLQKQFTEITDFYLPPEGCSYRMAVVQIKKQYAGHAKRVMFGVWSFLRQFMYTKFIVVVDEDVDVRDWKEVIWAITTRVDPTRDTVMVDNTPIDYLDFASPISGLGSKMGIDATNKWPGETNREWGTPITMTPEVKARVDGIWQQLGL
;
A
#
# COMPACT_ATOMS: atom_id res chain seq x y z
N GLU A 1 5.73 -14.78 6.85
CA GLU A 1 4.47 -14.36 6.19
C GLU A 1 4.05 -15.40 5.14
N VAL A 2 3.05 -16.22 5.43
CA VAL A 2 2.72 -17.40 4.60
C VAL A 2 1.93 -17.02 3.32
N PHE A 3 1.22 -15.90 3.33
CA PHE A 3 0.33 -15.50 2.23
C PHE A 3 0.98 -14.62 1.16
N VAL A 4 2.09 -13.95 1.48
CA VAL A 4 2.80 -13.06 0.55
C VAL A 4 3.25 -13.82 -0.72
N PRO A 5 3.87 -15.01 -0.64
CA PRO A 5 4.26 -15.74 -1.84
C PRO A 5 3.07 -16.19 -2.72
N LEU A 6 1.89 -16.40 -2.12
CA LEU A 6 0.68 -16.76 -2.88
C LEU A 6 0.13 -15.55 -3.63
N LEU A 7 0.11 -14.38 -3.01
CA LEU A 7 -0.25 -13.13 -3.68
C LEU A 7 0.72 -12.82 -4.82
N GLN A 8 2.03 -12.95 -4.59
CA GLN A 8 3.07 -12.67 -5.58
C GLN A 8 3.00 -13.59 -6.80
N LYS A 9 2.53 -14.84 -6.64
CA LYS A 9 2.30 -15.74 -7.78
C LYS A 9 1.17 -15.27 -8.69
N GLN A 10 0.14 -14.65 -8.13
CA GLN A 10 -1.02 -14.17 -8.88
C GLN A 10 -0.82 -12.74 -9.42
N PHE A 11 -0.20 -11.89 -8.60
CA PHE A 11 0.09 -10.49 -8.85
C PHE A 11 1.59 -10.31 -8.72
N THR A 12 2.31 -10.58 -9.81
CA THR A 12 3.78 -10.50 -9.85
C THR A 12 4.31 -9.08 -9.64
N GLU A 13 3.44 -8.09 -9.78
CA GLU A 13 3.72 -6.70 -9.46
C GLU A 13 3.81 -6.41 -7.96
N ILE A 14 3.25 -7.26 -7.07
CA ILE A 14 3.32 -7.05 -5.63
C ILE A 14 4.73 -7.42 -5.15
N THR A 15 5.47 -6.45 -4.63
CA THR A 15 6.82 -6.69 -4.08
C THR A 15 6.76 -7.00 -2.60
N ASP A 16 5.79 -6.42 -1.88
CA ASP A 16 5.59 -6.65 -0.46
C ASP A 16 4.11 -6.43 -0.08
N PHE A 17 3.67 -7.08 1.01
CA PHE A 17 2.30 -7.00 1.50
C PHE A 17 2.31 -7.13 3.02
N TYR A 18 1.83 -6.08 3.70
CA TYR A 18 1.88 -5.99 5.15
C TYR A 18 0.50 -5.73 5.75
N LEU A 19 0.21 -6.44 6.84
CA LEU A 19 -0.98 -6.27 7.67
C LEU A 19 -0.53 -5.75 9.05
N PRO A 20 -0.61 -4.43 9.31
CA PRO A 20 -0.21 -3.86 10.58
C PRO A 20 -1.00 -4.46 11.77
N PRO A 21 -0.32 -4.91 12.85
CA PRO A 21 -0.97 -5.42 14.06
C PRO A 21 -1.98 -4.43 14.67
N GLU A 22 -1.65 -3.14 14.68
CA GLU A 22 -2.50 -2.03 15.11
C GLU A 22 -3.77 -1.89 14.26
N GLY A 23 -3.79 -2.43 13.04
CA GLY A 23 -4.98 -2.61 12.20
C GLY A 23 -5.80 -3.87 12.56
N CYS A 24 -5.72 -4.33 13.80
CA CYS A 24 -6.30 -5.58 14.29
C CYS A 24 -5.90 -6.80 13.42
N SER A 25 -4.66 -6.80 12.91
CA SER A 25 -4.07 -7.88 12.09
C SER A 25 -4.70 -8.18 10.72
N TYR A 26 -5.87 -7.60 10.37
CA TYR A 26 -6.52 -7.85 9.06
C TYR A 26 -7.34 -6.67 8.51
N ARG A 27 -7.65 -5.63 9.29
CA ARG A 27 -8.57 -4.57 8.85
C ARG A 27 -7.90 -3.56 7.92
N MET A 28 -6.58 -3.47 7.94
CA MET A 28 -5.79 -2.63 7.06
C MET A 28 -4.69 -3.44 6.40
N ALA A 29 -4.42 -3.16 5.13
CA ALA A 29 -3.27 -3.65 4.39
C ALA A 29 -2.50 -2.49 3.76
N VAL A 30 -1.18 -2.60 3.76
CA VAL A 30 -0.29 -1.77 2.96
C VAL A 30 0.37 -2.67 1.92
N VAL A 31 0.25 -2.30 0.65
CA VAL A 31 0.66 -3.13 -0.49
C VAL A 31 1.70 -2.37 -1.29
N GLN A 32 2.90 -2.92 -1.35
CA GLN A 32 3.99 -2.39 -2.15
C GLN A 32 3.94 -3.00 -3.55
N ILE A 33 4.01 -2.17 -4.58
CA ILE A 33 3.96 -2.65 -5.97
C ILE A 33 5.05 -2.03 -6.84
N LYS A 34 5.44 -2.79 -7.86
CA LYS A 34 6.14 -2.25 -9.03
C LYS A 34 5.13 -1.80 -10.07
N LYS A 35 4.80 -0.51 -10.08
CA LYS A 35 3.82 0.07 -11.02
C LYS A 35 4.30 -0.05 -12.46
N GLN A 36 3.41 -0.47 -13.36
CA GLN A 36 3.72 -0.73 -14.78
C GLN A 36 2.86 0.09 -15.75
N TYR A 37 1.74 0.67 -15.29
CA TYR A 37 0.83 1.47 -16.10
C TYR A 37 -0.08 2.35 -15.23
N ALA A 38 -0.73 3.33 -15.86
CA ALA A 38 -1.73 4.18 -15.21
C ALA A 38 -2.94 3.36 -14.73
N GLY A 39 -3.37 3.58 -13.48
CA GLY A 39 -4.48 2.87 -12.84
C GLY A 39 -4.11 1.51 -12.23
N HIS A 40 -2.82 1.11 -12.25
CA HIS A 40 -2.39 -0.21 -11.77
C HIS A 40 -2.76 -0.49 -10.31
N ALA A 41 -2.69 0.52 -9.44
CA ALA A 41 -3.03 0.39 -8.03
C ALA A 41 -4.47 -0.09 -7.82
N LYS A 42 -5.43 0.35 -8.65
CA LYS A 42 -6.84 -0.07 -8.55
C LYS A 42 -7.00 -1.57 -8.82
N ARG A 43 -6.28 -2.12 -9.81
CA ARG A 43 -6.27 -3.56 -10.08
C ARG A 43 -5.82 -4.34 -8.85
N VAL A 44 -4.78 -3.87 -8.19
CA VAL A 44 -4.23 -4.50 -6.97
C VAL A 44 -5.23 -4.41 -5.81
N MET A 45 -5.86 -3.26 -5.58
CA MET A 45 -6.90 -3.09 -4.55
C MET A 45 -8.04 -4.12 -4.73
N PHE A 46 -8.62 -4.19 -5.93
CA PHE A 46 -9.69 -5.16 -6.22
C PHE A 46 -9.20 -6.61 -6.14
N GLY A 47 -7.94 -6.86 -6.52
CA GLY A 47 -7.30 -8.17 -6.36
C GLY A 47 -7.24 -8.60 -4.91
N VAL A 48 -6.78 -7.72 -4.01
CA VAL A 48 -6.68 -8.01 -2.57
C VAL A 48 -8.06 -8.27 -1.96
N TRP A 49 -9.08 -7.48 -2.33
CA TRP A 49 -10.44 -7.68 -1.79
C TRP A 49 -11.16 -8.93 -2.33
N SER A 50 -10.67 -9.56 -3.41
CA SER A 50 -11.38 -10.66 -4.07
C SER A 50 -10.63 -11.99 -4.10
N PHE A 51 -9.30 -11.98 -4.13
CA PHE A 51 -8.52 -13.19 -4.45
C PHE A 51 -8.44 -14.18 -3.28
N LEU A 52 -8.07 -13.72 -2.08
CA LEU A 52 -7.93 -14.57 -0.90
C LEU A 52 -9.01 -14.24 0.14
N ARG A 53 -9.67 -15.29 0.63
CA ARG A 53 -10.74 -15.16 1.64
C ARG A 53 -10.27 -14.44 2.91
N GLN A 54 -8.99 -14.60 3.26
CA GLN A 54 -8.36 -13.96 4.40
C GLN A 54 -8.39 -12.42 4.34
N PHE A 55 -8.45 -11.83 3.15
CA PHE A 55 -8.37 -10.37 2.95
C PHE A 55 -9.72 -9.76 2.51
N MET A 56 -10.77 -10.57 2.38
CA MET A 56 -12.11 -10.11 1.99
C MET A 56 -12.71 -9.10 2.99
N TYR A 57 -12.31 -9.15 4.26
CA TYR A 57 -12.78 -8.23 5.31
C TYR A 57 -11.82 -7.07 5.59
N THR A 58 -10.70 -6.98 4.87
CA THR A 58 -9.79 -5.84 4.96
C THR A 58 -10.51 -4.58 4.46
N LYS A 59 -10.70 -3.62 5.36
CA LYS A 59 -11.46 -2.38 5.11
C LYS A 59 -10.63 -1.33 4.40
N PHE A 60 -9.35 -1.22 4.76
CA PHE A 60 -8.44 -0.19 4.28
C PHE A 60 -7.29 -0.81 3.51
N ILE A 61 -7.04 -0.33 2.31
CA ILE A 61 -5.86 -0.69 1.53
C ILE A 61 -5.12 0.58 1.17
N VAL A 62 -3.82 0.63 1.42
CA VAL A 62 -2.93 1.66 0.87
C VAL A 62 -1.99 0.97 -0.10
N VAL A 63 -1.94 1.46 -1.35
CA VAL A 63 -1.01 0.96 -2.35
C VAL A 63 0.11 1.97 -2.54
N VAL A 64 1.36 1.53 -2.41
CA VAL A 64 2.58 2.34 -2.52
C VAL A 64 3.54 1.73 -3.55
N ASP A 65 4.51 2.52 -4.02
CA ASP A 65 5.56 2.01 -4.92
C ASP A 65 6.68 1.27 -4.16
N GLU A 66 7.59 0.63 -4.92
CA GLU A 66 8.74 -0.14 -4.40
C GLU A 66 9.77 0.65 -3.57
N ASP A 67 9.66 1.99 -3.54
CA ASP A 67 10.56 2.88 -2.79
C ASP A 67 10.07 3.20 -1.36
N VAL A 68 8.96 2.61 -0.92
CA VAL A 68 8.34 2.84 0.39
C VAL A 68 8.35 1.56 1.21
N ASP A 69 9.01 1.56 2.38
CA ASP A 69 8.91 0.45 3.34
C ASP A 69 7.50 0.42 3.96
N VAL A 70 6.76 -0.64 3.64
CA VAL A 70 5.38 -0.84 4.10
C VAL A 70 5.26 -1.10 5.61
N ARG A 71 6.38 -1.38 6.29
CA ARG A 71 6.44 -1.58 7.75
C ARG A 71 6.88 -0.33 8.50
N ASP A 72 7.31 0.74 7.82
CA ASP A 72 7.55 2.05 8.44
C ASP A 72 6.43 3.04 8.11
N TRP A 73 5.61 3.35 9.13
CA TRP A 73 4.53 4.32 8.99
C TRP A 73 4.98 5.71 8.56
N LYS A 74 6.21 6.12 8.88
CA LYS A 74 6.70 7.43 8.45
C LYS A 74 6.78 7.49 6.93
N GLU A 75 7.23 6.41 6.29
CA GLU A 75 7.31 6.32 4.83
C GLU A 75 5.94 6.15 4.19
N VAL A 76 5.06 5.32 4.77
CA VAL A 76 3.68 5.15 4.26
C VAL A 76 2.89 6.46 4.34
N ILE A 77 2.98 7.18 5.46
CA ILE A 77 2.33 8.49 5.62
C ILE A 77 2.95 9.54 4.69
N TRP A 78 4.27 9.51 4.49
CA TRP A 78 4.93 10.37 3.49
C TRP A 78 4.40 10.12 2.09
N ALA A 79 4.28 8.85 1.67
CA ALA A 79 3.71 8.50 0.36
C ALA A 79 2.27 9.00 0.22
N ILE A 80 1.42 8.79 1.24
CA ILE A 80 0.04 9.28 1.22
C ILE A 80 0.01 10.81 1.10
N THR A 81 0.76 11.52 1.93
CA THR A 81 0.68 13.00 2.00
C THR A 81 1.33 13.72 0.83
N THR A 82 2.18 13.05 0.06
CA THR A 82 2.91 13.67 -1.07
C THR A 82 2.44 13.19 -2.45
N ARG A 83 1.82 12.00 -2.55
CA ARG A 83 1.45 11.37 -3.83
C ARG A 83 -0.06 11.25 -4.06
N VAL A 84 -0.89 11.63 -3.08
CA VAL A 84 -2.34 11.46 -3.11
C VAL A 84 -3.03 12.82 -3.23
N ASP A 85 -3.88 12.97 -4.25
CA ASP A 85 -5.01 13.88 -4.19
C ASP A 85 -6.21 13.12 -3.59
N PRO A 86 -6.75 13.53 -2.44
CA PRO A 86 -7.71 12.72 -1.70
C PRO A 86 -8.96 12.33 -2.49
N THR A 87 -9.47 13.20 -3.36
CA THR A 87 -10.68 12.90 -4.14
C THR A 87 -10.39 12.01 -5.34
N ARG A 88 -9.29 12.26 -6.05
CA ARG A 88 -8.92 11.49 -7.25
C ARG A 88 -8.43 10.08 -6.92
N ASP A 89 -7.65 9.95 -5.85
CA ASP A 89 -6.82 8.77 -5.60
C ASP A 89 -7.38 7.86 -4.50
N THR A 90 -8.54 8.22 -3.93
CA THR A 90 -9.29 7.36 -3.01
C THR A 90 -10.40 6.63 -3.75
N VAL A 91 -10.44 5.30 -3.62
CA VAL A 91 -11.51 4.45 -4.11
C VAL A 91 -12.38 4.04 -2.94
N MET A 92 -13.67 4.36 -3.01
CA MET A 92 -14.68 3.90 -2.06
C MET A 92 -15.57 2.88 -2.74
N VAL A 93 -15.79 1.73 -2.08
CA VAL A 93 -16.74 0.71 -2.51
C VAL A 93 -17.71 0.46 -1.37
N ASP A 94 -18.99 0.67 -1.63
CA ASP A 94 -20.08 0.51 -0.67
C ASP A 94 -20.68 -0.90 -0.75
N ASN A 95 -21.52 -1.23 0.25
CA ASN A 95 -22.30 -2.48 0.30
C ASN A 95 -21.45 -3.76 0.11
N THR A 96 -20.28 -3.80 0.72
CA THR A 96 -19.36 -4.93 0.69
C THR A 96 -19.46 -5.79 1.96
N PRO A 97 -19.14 -7.10 1.89
CA PRO A 97 -19.08 -7.96 3.08
C PRO A 97 -18.05 -7.48 4.08
N ILE A 98 -18.43 -7.36 5.35
CA ILE A 98 -17.58 -6.96 6.48
C ILE A 98 -17.77 -7.98 7.62
N ASP A 99 -16.80 -8.04 8.52
CA ASP A 99 -16.92 -8.82 9.75
C ASP A 99 -18.18 -8.43 10.55
N TYR A 100 -18.99 -9.41 10.94
CA TYR A 100 -20.24 -9.18 11.67
C TYR A 100 -20.02 -8.58 13.07
N LEU A 101 -18.83 -8.75 13.65
CA LEU A 101 -18.42 -8.16 14.93
C LEU A 101 -17.93 -6.71 14.80
N ASP A 102 -17.75 -6.21 13.58
CA ASP A 102 -17.30 -4.84 13.36
C ASP A 102 -18.47 -3.85 13.50
N PHE A 103 -18.64 -3.37 14.73
CA PHE A 103 -19.67 -2.40 15.11
C PHE A 103 -19.52 -1.01 14.47
N ALA A 104 -18.41 -0.73 13.78
CA ALA A 104 -18.25 0.51 13.02
C ALA A 104 -18.90 0.43 11.62
N SER A 105 -19.36 -0.76 11.21
CA SER A 105 -20.19 -0.90 10.01
C SER A 105 -21.62 -0.42 10.26
N PRO A 106 -22.30 0.15 9.24
CA PRO A 106 -23.67 0.65 9.41
C PRO A 106 -24.69 -0.48 9.66
N ILE A 107 -24.43 -1.68 9.13
CA ILE A 107 -25.26 -2.87 9.27
C ILE A 107 -24.34 -4.05 9.54
N SER A 108 -24.69 -4.93 10.50
CA SER A 108 -23.87 -6.11 10.79
C SER A 108 -23.64 -6.96 9.53
N GLY A 109 -22.37 -7.21 9.22
CA GLY A 109 -21.96 -7.97 8.04
C GLY A 109 -21.84 -7.16 6.73
N LEU A 110 -22.23 -5.88 6.71
CA LEU A 110 -22.28 -5.05 5.50
C LEU A 110 -21.77 -3.63 5.75
N GLY A 111 -20.78 -3.21 4.95
CA GLY A 111 -20.22 -1.87 5.05
C GLY A 111 -19.40 -1.47 3.84
N SER A 112 -18.58 -0.44 3.97
CA SER A 112 -17.74 0.06 2.88
C SER A 112 -16.28 -0.36 3.04
N LYS A 113 -15.55 -0.31 1.93
CA LYS A 113 -14.09 -0.43 1.86
C LYS A 113 -13.48 0.80 1.21
N MET A 114 -12.27 1.12 1.61
CA MET A 114 -11.50 2.27 1.14
C MET A 114 -10.13 1.78 0.64
N GLY A 115 -9.80 2.14 -0.59
CA GLY A 115 -8.46 1.99 -1.17
C GLY A 115 -7.85 3.36 -1.41
N ILE A 116 -6.58 3.55 -1.05
CA ILE A 116 -5.82 4.77 -1.28
C ILE A 116 -4.66 4.43 -2.22
N ASP A 117 -4.64 5.06 -3.39
CA ASP A 117 -3.53 4.96 -4.34
C ASP A 117 -2.48 6.03 -3.97
N ALA A 118 -1.50 5.62 -3.18
CA ALA A 118 -0.34 6.43 -2.81
C ALA A 118 0.87 6.16 -3.72
N THR A 119 0.65 5.68 -4.95
CA THR A 119 1.73 5.49 -5.94
C THR A 119 2.07 6.79 -6.67
N ASN A 120 3.24 6.85 -7.31
CA ASN A 120 3.61 7.93 -8.21
C ASN A 120 2.63 7.98 -9.39
N LYS A 121 2.17 9.20 -9.74
CA LYS A 121 1.16 9.38 -10.78
C LYS A 121 1.82 9.55 -12.14
N TRP A 122 1.39 8.75 -13.10
CA TRP A 122 1.91 8.69 -14.46
C TRP A 122 1.10 9.59 -15.40
N PRO A 123 1.61 9.88 -16.62
CA PRO A 123 0.81 10.52 -17.65
C PRO A 123 -0.53 9.81 -17.86
N GLY A 124 -1.62 10.58 -17.88
CA GLY A 124 -2.99 10.07 -17.91
C GLY A 124 -3.68 9.98 -16.55
N GLU A 125 -2.92 9.89 -15.44
CA GLU A 125 -3.45 10.06 -14.08
C GLU A 125 -3.31 11.52 -13.59
N THR A 126 -2.32 12.23 -14.13
CA THR A 126 -2.06 13.64 -13.88
C THR A 126 -1.53 14.32 -15.14
N ASN A 127 -1.80 15.61 -15.28
CA ASN A 127 -1.22 16.49 -16.32
C ASN A 127 -0.09 17.38 -15.77
N ARG A 128 0.26 17.21 -14.48
CA ARG A 128 1.31 17.99 -13.81
C ARG A 128 2.66 17.28 -13.96
N GLU A 129 3.73 18.07 -13.97
CA GLU A 129 5.08 17.53 -13.73
C GLU A 129 5.12 16.86 -12.34
N TRP A 130 5.65 15.64 -12.29
CA TRP A 130 5.71 14.85 -11.06
C TRP A 130 7.06 15.02 -10.36
N GLY A 131 7.04 15.03 -9.04
CA GLY A 131 8.27 15.19 -8.24
C GLY A 131 9.22 14.01 -8.41
N THR A 132 10.53 14.28 -8.40
CA THR A 132 11.57 13.25 -8.34
C THR A 132 11.94 13.02 -6.87
N PRO A 133 11.78 11.81 -6.33
CA PRO A 133 12.19 11.50 -4.96
C PRO A 133 13.68 11.75 -4.74
N ILE A 134 14.03 12.25 -3.56
CA ILE A 134 15.43 12.40 -3.17
C ILE A 134 15.99 11.02 -2.87
N THR A 135 17.10 10.66 -3.52
CA THR A 135 17.81 9.40 -3.27
C THR A 135 19.26 9.67 -2.91
N MET A 136 19.80 8.85 -2.01
CA MET A 136 21.22 8.89 -1.66
C MET A 136 22.01 8.11 -2.70
N THR A 137 23.18 8.61 -3.12
CA THR A 137 23.94 7.93 -4.16
C THR A 137 24.44 6.56 -3.67
N PRO A 138 24.52 5.54 -4.54
CA PRO A 138 24.96 4.20 -4.15
C PRO A 138 26.34 4.20 -3.48
N GLU A 139 27.25 5.06 -3.93
CA GLU A 139 28.61 5.18 -3.43
C GLU A 139 28.63 5.72 -1.99
N VAL A 140 27.81 6.73 -1.70
CA VAL A 140 27.69 7.28 -0.34
C VAL A 140 27.07 6.25 0.60
N LYS A 141 26.00 5.58 0.16
CA LYS A 141 25.33 4.53 0.96
C LYS A 141 26.30 3.41 1.31
N ALA A 142 26.98 2.84 0.31
CA ALA A 142 27.94 1.76 0.52
C ALA A 142 29.10 2.16 1.43
N ARG A 143 29.61 3.39 1.29
CA ARG A 143 30.67 3.91 2.16
C ARG A 143 30.20 4.00 3.61
N VAL A 144 29.01 4.54 3.87
CA VAL A 144 28.47 4.71 5.22
C VAL A 144 28.16 3.36 5.85
N ASP A 145 27.56 2.44 5.10
CA ASP A 145 27.29 1.07 5.55
C ASP A 145 28.57 0.35 5.99
N GLY A 146 29.67 0.52 5.24
CA GLY A 146 30.96 -0.10 5.55
C GLY A 146 31.64 0.43 6.82
N ILE A 147 31.34 1.67 7.24
CA ILE A 147 31.89 2.26 8.48
C ILE A 147 30.89 2.23 9.64
N TRP A 148 29.63 1.86 9.42
CA TRP A 148 28.54 2.02 10.40
C TRP A 148 28.87 1.46 11.78
N GLN A 149 29.35 0.21 11.83
CA GLN A 149 29.71 -0.46 13.10
C GLN A 149 30.89 0.20 13.83
N GLN A 150 31.73 0.96 13.12
CA GLN A 150 32.89 1.64 13.69
C GLN A 150 32.52 2.99 14.33
N LEU A 151 31.34 3.53 14.01
CA LEU A 151 30.91 4.84 14.49
C LEU A 151 30.44 4.84 15.95
N GLY A 152 30.15 3.67 16.52
CA GLY A 152 29.68 3.54 17.90
C GLY A 152 28.31 4.18 18.15
N LEU A 153 27.47 4.26 17.10
CA LEU A 153 26.09 4.75 17.10
C LEU A 153 25.09 3.60 17.00
#